data_AF-A0A925ZSB5-F1
#
_entry.id   AF-A0A925ZSB5-F1
#
_cell.length_a   1.000
_cell.length_b   1.000
_cell.length_c   1.000
_cell.angle_alpha   90.00
_cell.angle_beta   90.00
_cell.angle_gamma   90.00
#
_symmetry.space_group_name_H-M   'P 1'
#
loop_
_entity.id
_entity.type
_entity.pdbx_description
1 polymer ?
#
loop_
_entity_poly.entity_id
_entity_poly.type
_entity_poly.pdbx_seq_one_letter_code
_entity_poly.pdbx_strand_id
1 'polypeptide(L)'
;MNGLRLVMLGLVLPVACTDDEGAGDDTIVAGEPVVAGSCADDLGHDDAFADCIDAIAPAPGIDFGHDQLPDIVLGPPLIAAPGMGSLDVASLGCGGRITLAFDPPGIEDGDGVDLLVFENAFTAGTQVFAEPAQVLVSD
;
A
#
# COMPACT_ATOMS: atom_id res chain seq x y z
N MET A 1 3.27 8.64 -28.47
CA MET A 1 1.82 8.38 -28.64
C MET A 1 1.14 8.92 -27.39
N ASN A 2 0.04 9.65 -27.54
CA ASN A 2 -0.55 10.46 -26.47
C ASN A 2 -1.17 9.56 -25.38
N GLY A 3 -0.55 9.53 -24.21
CA GLY A 3 -0.98 8.78 -23.03
C GLY A 3 -2.29 9.33 -22.46
N LEU A 4 -3.22 8.42 -22.20
CA LEU A 4 -4.56 8.73 -21.73
C LEU A 4 -4.52 8.91 -20.21
N ARG A 5 -4.79 10.12 -19.74
CA ARG A 5 -4.96 10.43 -18.30
C ARG A 5 -6.41 10.20 -17.91
N LEU A 6 -6.67 9.28 -16.97
CA LEU A 6 -7.98 9.13 -16.36
C LEU A 6 -7.95 9.60 -14.91
N VAL A 7 -8.58 10.74 -14.65
CA VAL A 7 -8.89 11.26 -13.32
C VAL A 7 -10.27 10.73 -12.95
N MET A 8 -10.38 9.97 -11.87
CA MET A 8 -11.67 9.57 -11.29
C MET A 8 -11.70 9.86 -9.80
N LEU A 9 -12.72 10.64 -9.43
CA LEU A 9 -13.04 11.19 -8.14
C LEU A 9 -14.31 10.52 -7.61
N GLY A 10 -14.31 10.11 -6.34
CA GLY A 10 -15.49 9.64 -5.58
C GLY A 10 -15.30 8.22 -5.04
N LEU A 11 -15.69 7.85 -3.81
CA LEU A 11 -16.63 8.42 -2.86
C LEU A 11 -16.28 7.83 -1.48
N VAL A 12 -16.19 8.68 -0.45
CA VAL A 12 -15.91 8.29 0.95
C VAL A 12 -17.12 7.56 1.55
N LEU A 13 -16.88 6.42 2.22
CA LEU A 13 -17.79 5.87 3.23
C LEU A 13 -17.01 5.50 4.50
N PRO A 14 -17.60 5.73 5.69
CA PRO A 14 -16.85 5.91 6.92
C PRO A 14 -16.61 4.58 7.66
N VAL A 15 -15.66 4.64 8.59
CA VAL A 15 -15.32 3.70 9.68
C VAL A 15 -13.94 3.05 9.50
N ALA A 16 -12.90 3.87 9.72
CA ALA A 16 -11.65 3.49 10.38
C ALA A 16 -10.88 4.75 10.81
N CYS A 17 -10.93 5.80 9.99
CA CYS A 17 -10.36 7.11 10.30
C CYS A 17 -11.52 8.09 10.53
N THR A 18 -11.83 8.40 11.78
CA THR A 18 -12.71 9.55 12.07
C THR A 18 -11.86 10.80 11.99
N ASP A 19 -12.13 11.64 11.00
CA ASP A 19 -11.66 13.02 11.01
C ASP A 19 -12.27 13.70 12.24
N ASP A 20 -11.43 14.07 13.22
CA ASP A 20 -11.87 14.99 14.28
C ASP A 20 -12.15 16.34 13.60
N GLU A 21 -13.39 16.79 13.69
CA GLU A 21 -13.94 17.86 12.85
C GLU A 21 -13.20 19.20 13.03
N GLY A 22 -12.24 19.43 12.15
CA GLY A 22 -11.74 20.74 11.80
C GLY A 22 -11.57 20.77 10.30
N ALA A 23 -12.41 21.53 9.58
CA ALA A 23 -12.24 21.77 8.16
C ALA A 23 -10.82 22.27 7.87
N GLY A 24 -9.95 21.36 7.48
CA GLY A 24 -8.54 21.57 7.29
C GLY A 24 -8.08 20.61 6.22
N ASP A 25 -7.92 21.16 5.02
CA ASP A 25 -7.02 20.72 3.95
C ASP A 25 -6.91 19.19 3.74
N ASP A 26 -7.37 18.68 2.58
CA ASP A 26 -7.21 17.29 2.09
C ASP A 26 -5.73 16.83 2.02
N THR A 27 -4.80 17.61 2.56
CA THR A 27 -3.41 17.26 2.79
C THR A 27 -3.32 16.26 3.94
N ILE A 28 -3.44 14.96 3.60
CA ILE A 28 -2.94 13.88 4.43
C ILE A 28 -1.45 14.15 4.70
N VAL A 29 -1.14 14.55 5.94
CA VAL A 29 0.23 14.78 6.43
C VAL A 29 0.83 13.42 6.74
N ALA A 30 1.58 12.87 5.78
CA ALA A 30 2.38 11.67 6.01
C ALA A 30 3.42 11.95 7.13
N GLY A 31 3.75 10.93 7.93
CA GLY A 31 4.91 11.00 8.80
C GLY A 31 6.19 11.21 7.98
N GLU A 32 7.29 11.61 8.63
CA GLU A 32 8.60 11.63 7.98
C GLU A 32 8.92 10.23 7.42
N PRO A 33 9.43 10.11 6.18
CA PRO A 33 9.65 8.81 5.57
C PRO A 33 10.68 8.01 6.37
N VAL A 34 10.33 6.76 6.71
CA VAL A 34 11.19 5.81 7.43
C VAL A 34 12.18 5.15 6.48
N VAL A 35 11.81 5.07 5.20
CA VAL A 35 12.68 4.78 4.04
C VAL A 35 12.37 5.81 2.96
N ALA A 36 13.40 6.39 2.32
CA ALA A 36 13.25 7.31 1.19
C ALA A 36 14.35 7.10 0.15
N GLY A 37 13.95 6.81 -1.09
CA GLY A 37 14.66 7.07 -2.34
C GLY A 37 15.92 6.26 -2.59
N SER A 38 15.82 4.95 -2.77
CA SER A 38 16.99 4.13 -3.14
C SER A 38 16.71 2.95 -4.09
N CYS A 39 15.56 2.90 -4.76
CA CYS A 39 15.36 1.87 -5.77
C CYS A 39 16.37 2.09 -6.91
N ALA A 40 17.22 1.10 -7.14
CA ALA A 40 18.11 1.11 -8.29
C ALA A 40 17.30 0.83 -9.55
N ASP A 41 17.74 1.39 -10.68
CA ASP A 41 17.24 0.95 -11.98
C ASP A 41 17.69 -0.50 -12.20
N ASP A 42 16.76 -1.40 -12.58
CA ASP A 42 17.03 -2.81 -12.91
C ASP A 42 17.63 -3.60 -11.74
N LEU A 43 16.78 -3.98 -10.78
CA LEU A 43 17.13 -4.90 -9.69
C LEU A 43 17.35 -6.34 -10.20
N GLY A 44 17.00 -6.61 -11.47
CA GLY A 44 17.19 -7.87 -12.17
C GLY A 44 16.26 -8.97 -11.68
N HIS A 45 15.12 -8.61 -11.11
CA HIS A 45 14.10 -9.54 -10.63
C HIS A 45 13.12 -9.85 -11.77
N ASP A 46 12.80 -11.14 -11.96
CA ASP A 46 11.91 -11.63 -13.02
C ASP A 46 10.72 -12.35 -12.36
N ASP A 47 10.08 -11.66 -11.42
CA ASP A 47 8.86 -12.11 -10.76
C ASP A 47 7.74 -11.05 -10.83
N ALA A 48 6.58 -11.39 -10.29
CA ALA A 48 5.35 -10.58 -10.42
C ALA A 48 5.04 -9.78 -9.14
N PHE A 49 6.04 -9.53 -8.29
CA PHE A 49 5.89 -8.82 -7.03
C PHE A 49 6.62 -7.47 -7.07
N ALA A 50 6.40 -6.65 -6.04
CA ALA A 50 7.15 -5.42 -5.91
C ALA A 50 8.62 -5.72 -5.59
N ASP A 51 9.52 -4.99 -6.23
CA ASP A 51 10.97 -5.23 -6.15
C ASP A 51 11.66 -4.31 -5.16
N CYS A 52 11.05 -3.15 -4.87
CA CYS A 52 11.64 -2.19 -3.96
C CYS A 52 10.59 -1.28 -3.30
N ILE A 53 10.91 -0.84 -2.07
CA ILE A 53 10.20 0.22 -1.37
C ILE A 53 10.93 1.54 -1.67
N ASP A 54 10.35 2.36 -2.54
CA ASP A 54 10.89 3.68 -2.84
C ASP A 54 10.69 4.63 -1.67
N ALA A 55 9.52 4.56 -1.03
CA ALA A 55 9.26 5.30 0.20
C ALA A 55 8.24 4.58 1.09
N ILE A 56 8.41 4.69 2.40
CA ILE A 56 7.36 4.33 3.36
C ILE A 56 7.27 5.39 4.46
N ALA A 57 6.07 5.88 4.70
CA ALA A 57 5.76 6.92 5.67
C ALA A 57 4.48 6.53 6.43
N PRO A 58 4.62 5.74 7.52
CA PRO A 58 3.50 5.37 8.37
C PRO A 58 2.92 6.58 9.12
N ALA A 59 1.70 6.44 9.61
CA ALA A 59 1.12 7.42 10.52
C ALA A 59 1.90 7.47 11.86
N PRO A 60 1.89 8.60 12.60
CA PRO A 60 2.63 8.72 13.84
C PRO A 60 2.29 7.63 14.87
N GLY A 61 3.32 6.96 15.41
CA GLY A 61 3.17 5.93 16.43
C GLY A 61 2.76 4.55 15.90
N ILE A 62 2.74 4.37 14.58
CA ILE A 62 2.49 3.08 13.93
C ILE A 62 3.84 2.44 13.59
N ASP A 63 4.06 1.22 14.10
CA ASP A 63 5.34 0.51 13.97
C ASP A 63 5.23 -1.02 13.73
N PHE A 64 4.01 -1.55 13.56
CA PHE A 64 3.82 -3.00 13.40
C PHE A 64 4.45 -3.50 12.10
N GLY A 65 5.37 -4.46 12.22
CA GLY A 65 6.09 -5.07 11.10
C GLY A 65 7.26 -4.24 10.54
N HIS A 66 7.50 -3.02 11.03
CA HIS A 66 8.51 -2.13 10.44
C HIS A 66 9.95 -2.55 10.73
N ASP A 67 10.17 -3.34 11.78
CA ASP A 67 11.47 -3.94 12.10
C ASP A 67 11.92 -5.03 11.11
N GLN A 68 11.02 -5.46 10.23
CA GLN A 68 11.23 -6.50 9.22
C GLN A 68 11.30 -5.95 7.78
N LEU A 69 11.33 -4.62 7.63
CA LEU A 69 11.47 -4.00 6.31
C LEU A 69 12.88 -4.25 5.72
N PRO A 70 13.00 -4.45 4.39
CA PRO A 70 11.91 -4.41 3.40
C PRO A 70 11.18 -5.76 3.21
N ASP A 71 11.73 -6.85 3.75
CA ASP A 71 11.34 -8.23 3.41
C ASP A 71 9.87 -8.57 3.71
N ILE A 72 9.24 -7.94 4.72
CA ILE A 72 7.81 -8.14 5.04
C ILE A 72 6.84 -7.53 4.01
N VAL A 73 7.34 -6.68 3.10
CA VAL A 73 6.54 -6.01 2.06
C VAL A 73 6.83 -6.60 0.68
N LEU A 74 8.07 -7.03 0.43
CA LEU A 74 8.50 -7.50 -0.88
C LEU A 74 8.23 -9.01 -1.06
N GLY A 75 7.96 -9.41 -2.31
CA GLY A 75 7.64 -10.79 -2.65
C GLY A 75 6.16 -11.18 -2.45
N PRO A 76 5.83 -12.49 -2.47
CA PRO A 76 4.45 -12.96 -2.37
C PRO A 76 3.85 -12.74 -0.98
N PRO A 77 2.54 -12.45 -0.88
CA PRO A 77 1.87 -12.40 0.41
C PRO A 77 1.94 -13.78 1.10
N LEU A 78 2.44 -13.83 2.33
CA LEU A 78 2.50 -15.07 3.10
C LEU A 78 1.16 -15.29 3.81
N ILE A 79 0.60 -16.49 3.64
CA ILE A 79 -0.66 -16.88 4.27
C ILE A 79 -0.41 -17.58 5.61
N ALA A 80 -1.29 -17.34 6.58
CA ALA A 80 -1.36 -18.16 7.78
C ALA A 80 -2.12 -19.48 7.50
N ALA A 81 -2.36 -20.26 8.56
CA ALA A 81 -3.18 -21.47 8.43
C ALA A 81 -4.57 -21.15 7.86
N PRO A 82 -5.23 -22.09 7.16
CA PRO A 82 -6.54 -21.86 6.56
C PRO A 82 -7.55 -21.29 7.57
N GLY A 83 -8.17 -20.17 7.23
CA GLY A 83 -9.13 -19.47 8.09
C GLY A 83 -8.51 -18.52 9.13
N MET A 84 -7.19 -18.32 9.11
CA MET A 84 -6.51 -17.28 9.90
C MET A 84 -5.96 -16.19 8.98
N GLY A 85 -6.02 -14.93 9.43
CA GLY A 85 -5.29 -13.84 8.80
C GLY A 85 -3.78 -14.00 9.04
N SER A 86 -2.97 -13.59 8.06
CA SER A 86 -1.54 -13.47 8.25
C SER A 86 -1.19 -12.19 9.01
N LEU A 87 -0.10 -12.25 9.78
CA LEU A 87 0.50 -11.09 10.44
C LEU A 87 1.80 -10.65 9.74
N ASP A 88 2.11 -11.26 8.60
CA ASP A 88 3.22 -10.90 7.73
C ASP A 88 2.86 -9.65 6.91
N VAL A 89 2.71 -8.53 7.62
CA VAL A 89 2.28 -7.23 7.08
C VAL A 89 2.96 -6.09 7.83
N ALA A 90 3.30 -5.01 7.11
CA ALA A 90 3.67 -3.74 7.70
C ALA A 90 2.46 -2.80 7.75
N SER A 91 2.14 -2.25 8.92
CA SER A 91 0.98 -1.35 9.05
C SER A 91 1.33 0.07 8.61
N LEU A 92 0.43 0.72 7.86
CA LEU A 92 0.59 2.13 7.49
C LEU A 92 -0.15 3.06 8.45
N GLY A 93 -1.31 2.62 8.96
CA GLY A 93 -2.23 3.45 9.74
C GLY A 93 -2.91 4.54 8.91
N CYS A 94 -3.86 5.24 9.54
CA CYS A 94 -4.62 6.30 8.89
C CYS A 94 -3.73 7.43 8.35
N GLY A 95 -3.75 7.61 7.03
CA GLY A 95 -2.93 8.62 6.35
C GLY A 95 -1.47 8.20 6.10
N GLY A 96 -1.08 6.99 6.51
CA GLY A 96 0.20 6.41 6.14
C GLY A 96 0.27 6.09 4.64
N ARG A 97 1.48 6.04 4.10
CA ARG A 97 1.74 5.86 2.67
C ARG A 97 2.93 4.93 2.42
N ILE A 98 2.86 4.21 1.32
CA ILE A 98 3.98 3.44 0.77
C ILE A 98 4.05 3.65 -0.74
N THR A 99 5.25 3.73 -1.27
CA THR A 99 5.56 3.77 -2.70
C THR A 99 6.44 2.58 -3.02
N LEU A 100 5.97 1.76 -3.96
CA LEU A 100 6.64 0.54 -4.41
C LEU A 100 7.09 0.71 -5.85
N ALA A 101 8.25 0.14 -6.18
CA ALA A 101 8.78 0.06 -7.53
C ALA A 101 8.72 -1.39 -8.05
N PHE A 102 8.48 -1.52 -9.35
CA PHE A 102 8.47 -2.77 -10.09
C PHE A 102 9.52 -2.69 -11.21
N ASP A 103 10.35 -3.72 -11.36
CA ASP A 103 11.31 -3.86 -12.44
C ASP A 103 10.57 -4.15 -13.77
N PRO A 104 11.13 -3.75 -14.93
CA PRO A 104 10.55 -4.06 -16.23
C PRO A 104 10.40 -5.57 -16.49
N PRO A 105 9.30 -6.03 -17.13
CA PRO A 105 8.24 -5.22 -17.74
C PRO A 105 7.29 -4.54 -16.74
N GLY A 106 7.28 -4.98 -15.49
CA GLY A 106 6.49 -4.40 -14.42
C GLY A 106 4.98 -4.50 -14.69
N ILE A 107 4.27 -3.41 -14.35
CA ILE A 107 2.85 -3.22 -14.62
C ILE A 107 2.71 -2.64 -16.03
N GLU A 108 2.15 -3.40 -16.97
CA GLU A 108 1.99 -3.00 -18.37
C GLU A 108 0.54 -2.93 -18.80
N ASP A 109 0.22 -1.94 -19.64
CA ASP A 109 -1.06 -1.86 -20.37
C ASP A 109 -1.20 -3.03 -21.37
N GLY A 110 -1.76 -4.14 -20.91
CA GLY A 110 -1.97 -5.37 -21.68
C GLY A 110 -3.34 -6.03 -21.47
N ASP A 111 -3.57 -7.14 -22.16
CA ASP A 111 -4.78 -7.95 -21.96
C ASP A 111 -4.70 -8.68 -20.61
N GLY A 112 -5.55 -8.30 -19.65
CA GLY A 112 -5.66 -8.97 -18.35
C GLY A 112 -5.58 -8.02 -17.16
N VAL A 113 -5.38 -8.58 -15.97
CA VAL A 113 -5.03 -7.83 -14.75
C VAL A 113 -3.53 -7.94 -14.58
N ASP A 114 -2.87 -6.80 -14.44
CA ASP A 114 -1.43 -6.59 -14.28
C ASP A 114 -1.03 -6.31 -12.83
N LEU A 115 -1.91 -5.66 -12.07
CA LEU A 115 -1.74 -5.38 -10.64
C LEU A 115 -2.97 -5.81 -9.83
N LEU A 116 -2.76 -6.69 -8.84
CA LEU A 116 -3.78 -7.06 -7.87
C LEU A 116 -3.50 -6.38 -6.52
N VAL A 117 -4.41 -5.51 -6.10
CA VAL A 117 -4.43 -4.94 -4.74
C VAL A 117 -5.72 -5.37 -4.07
N PHE A 118 -5.62 -5.96 -2.88
CA PHE A 118 -6.77 -6.34 -2.08
C PHE A 118 -6.55 -5.97 -0.62
N GLU A 119 -7.65 -5.64 0.03
CA GLU A 119 -7.71 -5.41 1.45
C GLU A 119 -8.04 -6.74 2.15
N ASN A 120 -7.40 -6.98 3.29
CA ASN A 120 -7.62 -8.16 4.11
C ASN A 120 -8.51 -7.81 5.31
N ALA A 121 -9.78 -7.52 5.07
CA ALA A 121 -10.74 -7.32 6.15
C ALA A 121 -10.81 -8.58 7.01
N PHE A 122 -10.80 -8.40 8.33
CA PHE A 122 -10.93 -9.51 9.27
C PHE A 122 -11.97 -9.21 10.34
N THR A 123 -12.60 -10.29 10.81
CA THR A 123 -13.61 -10.19 11.86
C THR A 123 -12.94 -10.14 13.24
N ALA A 124 -13.17 -9.06 13.97
CA ALA A 124 -12.79 -8.88 15.36
C ALA A 124 -14.04 -8.91 16.25
N GLY A 125 -14.41 -10.11 16.73
CA GLY A 125 -15.64 -10.31 17.50
C GLY A 125 -16.90 -10.11 16.64
N THR A 126 -17.69 -9.08 16.92
CA THR A 126 -18.88 -8.72 16.13
C THR A 126 -18.63 -7.61 15.12
N GLN A 127 -17.39 -7.13 15.01
CA GLN A 127 -16.99 -6.05 14.12
C GLN A 127 -16.15 -6.60 12.99
N VAL A 128 -16.28 -6.01 11.80
CA VAL A 128 -15.31 -6.19 10.71
C VAL A 128 -14.34 -5.04 10.83
N PHE A 129 -13.06 -5.36 11.00
CA PHE A 129 -12.00 -4.39 10.89
C PHE A 129 -11.61 -4.30 9.42
N ALA A 130 -11.69 -3.10 8.86
CA ALA A 130 -11.33 -2.82 7.49
C ALA A 130 -10.51 -1.53 7.43
N GLU A 131 -9.41 -1.56 6.66
CA GLU A 131 -8.53 -0.42 6.46
C GLU A 131 -8.35 -0.18 4.95
N PRO A 132 -9.32 0.50 4.30
CA PRO A 132 -9.24 0.74 2.87
C PRO A 132 -8.06 1.65 2.54
N ALA A 133 -7.40 1.37 1.41
CA ALA A 133 -6.33 2.19 0.88
C ALA A 133 -6.72 2.79 -0.49
N GLN A 134 -6.14 3.95 -0.81
CA GLN A 134 -6.14 4.47 -2.17
C GLN A 134 -4.89 4.00 -2.89
N VAL A 135 -5.06 3.47 -4.10
CA VAL A 135 -3.96 3.04 -4.96
C VAL A 135 -3.72 4.10 -6.03
N LEU A 136 -2.47 4.50 -6.19
CA LEU A 136 -2.01 5.37 -7.27
C LEU A 136 -0.91 4.65 -8.03
N VAL A 137 -0.90 4.82 -9.35
CA VAL A 137 0.15 4.30 -10.24
C VAL A 137 0.82 5.48 -10.94
N SER A 138 2.13 5.40 -11.14
CA SER A 138 2.94 6.40 -11.85
C SER A 138 3.27 5.95 -13.26
N ASP A 139 3.53 6.92 -14.14
CA ASP A 139 3.98 6.71 -15.54
C ASP A 139 5.42 6.21 -15.63
#